data_AF-A0AAW9LE47-F1
#
_entry.id   AF-A0AAW9LE47-F1
#
_cell.length_a   1.000
_cell.length_b   1.000
_cell.length_c   1.000
_cell.angle_alpha   90.00
_cell.angle_beta   90.00
_cell.angle_gamma   90.00
#
_symmetry.space_group_name_H-M   'P 1'
#
loop_
_entity.id
_entity.type
_entity.pdbx_description
1 polymer ?
#
loop_
_entity_poly.entity_id
_entity_poly.type
_entity_poly.pdbx_seq_one_letter_code
_entity_poly.pdbx_strand_id
1 'polypeptide(L)'
;MNYTVRMNDVRMATGGRTGLAVDRGNSTMNFTTQMQNERIPAWWYSHVDNGERTEVTVDASVSVPVLGGSPSRCPSRRRSRPTSSGSSTPRRRVR
;
A
#
# COMPACT_ATOMS: atom_id res chain seq x y z
N MET A 1 3.72 8.93 11.35
CA MET A 1 3.86 8.09 10.15
C MET A 1 2.79 8.48 9.16
N ASN A 2 3.16 8.59 7.89
CA ASN A 2 2.24 8.87 6.79
C ASN A 2 2.33 7.73 5.78
N TYR A 3 1.22 7.40 5.11
CA TYR A 3 1.22 6.43 4.03
C TYR A 3 0.32 6.87 2.87
N THR A 4 0.59 6.35 1.68
CA THR A 4 -0.18 6.55 0.46
C THR A 4 -0.26 5.24 -0.31
N VAL A 5 -1.46 4.88 -0.74
CA VAL A 5 -1.72 3.72 -1.58
C VAL A 5 -2.12 4.17 -2.98
N ARG A 6 -1.46 3.59 -3.98
CA ARG A 6 -1.73 3.80 -5.41
C ARG A 6 -2.04 2.48 -6.09
N MET A 7 -2.97 2.51 -7.05
CA MET A 7 -3.32 1.39 -7.92
C MET A 7 -3.23 1.89 -9.36
N ASN A 8 -2.27 1.38 -10.14
CA ASN A 8 -1.96 1.91 -11.49
C ASN A 8 -1.78 3.44 -11.47
N ASP A 9 -0.98 3.94 -10.52
CA ASP A 9 -0.71 5.36 -10.26
C ASP A 9 -1.91 6.22 -9.81
N VAL A 10 -3.13 5.68 -9.81
CA VAL A 10 -4.31 6.32 -9.21
C VAL A 10 -4.20 6.24 -7.69
N ARG A 11 -4.20 7.40 -7.03
CA ARG A 11 -4.16 7.49 -5.57
C ARG A 11 -5.50 7.06 -4.97
N MET A 12 -5.50 5.92 -4.28
CA MET A 12 -6.71 5.29 -3.73
C MET A 12 -6.89 5.58 -2.24
N ALA A 13 -5.79 5.78 -1.52
CA ALA A 13 -5.86 6.12 -0.10
C ALA A 13 -4.64 6.92 0.36
N THR A 14 -4.88 7.76 1.35
CA THR A 14 -3.84 8.43 2.14
C THR A 14 -4.24 8.39 3.59
N GLY A 15 -3.28 8.18 4.48
CA GLY A 15 -3.53 8.23 5.91
C GLY A 15 -2.26 8.56 6.67
N GLY A 16 -2.45 8.94 7.93
CA GLY A 16 -1.34 9.19 8.84
C GLY A 16 -1.75 8.87 10.26
N ARG A 17 -0.77 8.43 11.05
CA ARG A 17 -0.92 8.22 12.50
C ARG A 17 0.30 8.80 13.21
N THR A 18 0.05 9.60 14.24
CA THR A 18 1.08 10.12 15.15
C THR A 18 1.19 9.21 16.38
N GLY A 19 2.31 9.26 17.10
CA GLY A 19 2.47 8.52 18.36
C GLY A 19 2.72 7.01 18.25
N LEU A 20 3.21 6.51 17.12
CA LEU A 20 3.64 5.11 17.01
C LEU A 20 4.99 4.94 17.73
N ALA A 21 4.99 4.26 18.87
CA ALA A 21 6.21 3.71 19.46
C ALA A 21 6.63 2.50 18.61
N VAL A 22 7.73 2.65 17.86
CA VAL A 22 8.36 1.55 17.14
C VAL A 22 9.52 1.11 18.00
N ASP A 23 9.41 -0.07 18.61
CA ASP A 23 10.53 -0.65 19.36
C ASP A 23 11.73 -0.92 18.44
N ARG A 24 12.93 -0.96 19.01
CA ARG A 24 14.14 -1.28 18.24
C ARG A 24 14.02 -2.70 17.68
N GLY A 25 13.89 -2.83 16.36
CA GLY A 25 13.81 -4.13 15.67
C GLY A 25 12.94 -4.10 14.42
N ASN A 26 12.56 -5.29 13.93
CA ASN A 26 11.66 -5.45 12.80
C ASN A 26 10.21 -5.56 13.29
N SER A 27 9.41 -4.51 13.11
CA SER A 27 8.00 -4.48 13.52
C SER A 27 7.09 -4.54 12.29
N THR A 28 6.23 -5.55 12.22
CA THR A 28 5.16 -5.62 11.23
C THR A 28 3.89 -5.01 11.82
N MET A 29 3.41 -3.92 11.24
CA MET A 29 2.15 -3.28 11.64
C MET A 29 1.07 -3.52 10.57
N ASN A 30 -0.10 -3.98 11.01
CA ASN A 30 -1.28 -4.13 10.15
C ASN A 30 -2.05 -2.81 10.13
N PHE A 31 -2.34 -2.30 8.93
CA PHE A 31 -3.08 -1.05 8.75
C PHE A 31 -4.37 -1.30 7.99
N THR A 32 -5.48 -0.81 8.54
CA THR A 32 -6.75 -0.70 7.85
C THR A 32 -6.89 0.73 7.34
N THR A 33 -6.98 0.92 6.02
CA THR A 33 -7.20 2.23 5.41
C THR A 33 -8.61 2.33 4.87
N GLN A 34 -9.24 3.50 4.99
CA GLN A 34 -10.42 3.83 4.21
C GLN A 34 -9.96 4.17 2.79
N MET A 35 -10.59 3.54 1.80
CA MET A 35 -10.33 3.78 0.39
C MET A 35 -11.29 4.85 -0.13
N GLN A 36 -10.79 5.79 -0.94
CA GLN A 36 -11.61 6.83 -1.56
C GLN A 36 -12.41 6.21 -2.71
N ASN A 37 -13.67 5.87 -2.47
CA ASN A 37 -14.51 5.16 -3.44
C ASN A 37 -14.78 6.01 -4.70
N GLU A 38 -14.71 7.33 -4.61
CA GLU A 38 -14.84 8.26 -5.74
C GLU A 38 -13.72 8.06 -6.77
N ARG A 39 -12.61 7.43 -6.38
CA ARG A 39 -11.47 7.12 -7.25
C ARG A 39 -11.63 5.79 -7.99
N ILE A 40 -12.63 4.97 -7.62
CA ILE A 40 -12.85 3.65 -8.22
C ILE A 40 -13.05 3.74 -9.74
N PRO A 41 -13.84 4.68 -10.31
CA PRO A 41 -13.99 4.75 -11.76
C PRO A 41 -12.68 5.03 -12.50
N ALA A 42 -11.84 5.92 -11.97
CA ALA A 42 -10.55 6.26 -12.58
C ALA A 42 -9.55 5.08 -12.49
N TRP A 43 -9.49 4.42 -11.34
CA TRP A 43 -8.68 3.21 -11.20
C TRP A 43 -9.20 2.08 -12.11
N TRP A 44 -10.52 1.85 -12.16
CA TRP A 44 -11.12 0.82 -13.00
C TRP A 44 -10.80 1.01 -14.47
N TYR A 45 -10.91 2.25 -14.98
CA TYR A 45 -10.51 2.55 -16.35
C TYR A 45 -9.04 2.16 -16.61
N SER A 46 -8.12 2.57 -15.73
CA SER A 46 -6.70 2.21 -15.85
C SER A 46 -6.44 0.70 -15.73
N HIS A 47 -7.29 -0.04 -15.02
CA HIS A 47 -7.18 -1.48 -14.87
C HIS A 47 -7.54 -2.18 -16.17
N VAL A 48 -8.68 -1.80 -16.77
CA VAL A 48 -9.13 -2.35 -18.05
C VAL A 48 -8.14 -2.01 -19.16
N ASP A 49 -7.66 -0.77 -19.22
CA ASP A 49 -6.66 -0.32 -20.20
C ASP A 49 -5.33 -1.08 -20.09
N ASN A 50 -4.90 -1.43 -18.86
CA ASN A 50 -3.71 -2.25 -18.61
C ASN A 50 -3.92 -3.77 -18.81
N GLY A 51 -4.98 -4.18 -19.51
CA GLY A 51 -5.30 -5.59 -19.77
C GLY A 51 -5.75 -6.33 -18.51
N GLU A 52 -6.63 -5.68 -17.74
CA GLU A 52 -7.16 -6.16 -16.46
C GLU A 52 -6.08 -6.44 -15.41
N ARG A 53 -4.99 -5.65 -15.42
CA ARG A 53 -3.89 -5.75 -14.46
C ARG A 53 -3.86 -4.54 -13.55
N THR A 54 -3.69 -4.79 -12.26
CA THR A 54 -3.43 -3.73 -11.28
C THR A 54 -2.11 -3.94 -10.58
N GLU A 55 -1.26 -2.92 -10.61
CA GLU A 55 -0.10 -2.80 -9.74
C GLU A 55 -0.41 -1.91 -8.55
N VAL A 56 -0.22 -2.44 -7.34
CA VAL A 56 -0.44 -1.72 -6.09
C VAL A 56 0.90 -1.22 -5.56
N THR A 57 1.02 0.09 -5.34
CA THR A 57 2.16 0.70 -4.68
C THR A 57 1.74 1.29 -3.35
N VAL A 58 2.43 0.91 -2.27
CA VAL A 58 2.30 1.51 -0.95
C VAL A 58 3.58 2.27 -0.62
N ASP A 59 3.44 3.57 -0.44
CA ASP A 59 4.47 4.46 0.10
C ASP A 59 4.19 4.71 1.57
N ALA A 60 5.18 4.57 2.43
CA ALA A 60 5.06 4.92 3.83
C ALA A 60 6.31 5.66 4.34
N SER A 61 6.15 6.51 5.34
CA SER A 61 7.24 7.25 5.97
C SER A 61 7.01 7.37 7.47
N VAL A 62 7.97 6.90 8.25
CA VAL A 62 8.01 7.02 9.71
C VAL A 62 9.03 8.08 10.09
N SER A 63 8.70 8.94 11.05
CA SER A 63 9.67 9.83 11.70
C SER A 63 9.93 9.30 13.10
N VAL A 64 11.19 9.02 13.42
CA VAL A 64 11.61 8.60 14.76
C VAL A 64 12.48 9.69 15.40
N PRO A 65 12.24 10.04 16.68
CA PRO A 65 13.10 11.00 17.38
C PRO A 65 14.50 10.41 17.57
N VAL A 66 15.52 11.26 17.39
CA VAL A 66 16.92 10.92 17.67
C VAL A 66 17.39 11.85 18.79
N LEU A 67 18.01 11.29 19.81
CA LEU A 67 18.52 12.07 20.94
C LEU A 67 19.58 13.08 20.45
N GLY A 68 19.35 14.36 20.72
CA GLY A 68 20.29 15.44 20.40
C GLY A 68 20.28 15.91 18.95
N GLY A 69 19.31 15.48 18.12
CA GLY A 69 19.29 15.84 16.69
C GLY A 69 17.88 15.98 16.09
N SER A 70 17.84 16.21 14.77
CA SER A 70 16.59 16.20 14.01
C SER A 70 16.01 14.77 13.94
N PRO A 71 14.68 14.62 13.95
CA PRO A 71 14.04 13.31 13.83
C PRO A 71 14.40 12.64 12.50
N SER A 72 14.85 11.39 12.56
CA SER A 72 15.17 10.59 11.38
C SER A 72 13.90 10.18 10.65
N ARG A 73 13.89 10.33 9.32
CA ARG A 73 12.83 9.77 8.46
C ARG A 73 13.27 8.44 7.88
N CYS A 74 12.40 7.45 7.98
CA CYS A 74 12.54 6.15 7.37
C CYS A 74 11.44 5.97 6.32
N PRO A 75 11.70 6.27 5.03
CA PRO A 75 10.77 5.97 3.96
C PRO A 75 10.80 4.47 3.64
N SER A 76 9.64 3.90 3.29
CA SER A 76 9.51 2.57 2.73
C SER A 76 8.55 2.59 1.54
N ARG A 77 8.88 1.81 0.52
CA ARG A 77 8.02 1.61 -0.65
C ARG A 77 7.89 0.12 -0.91
N ARG A 78 6.65 -0.34 -1.06
CA ARG A 78 6.33 -1.71 -1.46
C ARG A 78 5.47 -1.68 -2.71
N ARG A 79 5.88 -2.44 -3.73
CA ARG A 79 5.14 -2.62 -4.99
C ARG A 79 4.68 -4.07 -5.08
N SER A 80 3.41 -4.31 -5.37
CA SER A 80 2.92 -5.66 -5.67
C SER A 80 3.31 -6.06 -7.09
N ARG A 81 3.34 -7.35 -7.39
CA ARG A 81 3.31 -7.77 -8.79
C ARG A 81 1.94 -7.39 -9.38
N PRO A 82 1.85 -7.03 -10.68
CA PRO A 82 0.57 -6.82 -11.33
C PRO A 82 -0.27 -8.09 -11.23
N THR A 83 -1.42 -8.02 -10.58
CA THR A 83 -2.35 -9.15 -10.52
C THR A 83 -3.45 -8.93 -11.53
N SER A 84 -3.71 -9.94 -12.37
CA SER A 84 -4.93 -9.98 -13.17
C SER A 84 -6.11 -10.29 -12.27
N SER A 85 -7.23 -9.57 -12.40
CA SER A 85 -8.45 -9.91 -11.64
C SER A 85 -9.10 -11.23 -12.11
N GLY A 86 -8.58 -11.84 -13.18
CA GLY A 86 -8.93 -13.18 -13.61
C GLY A 86 -7.95 -14.25 -13.09
N SER A 87 -8.48 -15.20 -12.32
CA SER A 87 -7.92 -16.49 -11.86
C SER A 87 -7.04 -16.53 -10.60
N SER A 88 -7.70 -16.82 -9.48
CA SER A 88 -7.15 -17.65 -8.41
C SER A 88 -8.22 -18.62 -7.94
N THR A 89 -8.49 -19.64 -8.75
CA THR A 89 -9.14 -20.87 -8.29
C THR A 89 -8.13 -21.99 -8.43
N PRO A 90 -7.62 -22.60 -7.34
CA PRO A 90 -6.84 -23.81 -7.45
C PRO A 90 -7.76 -24.92 -7.97
N ARG A 91 -7.55 -25.38 -9.21
CA ARG A 91 -8.19 -26.61 -9.71
C ARG A 91 -7.71 -27.77 -8.84
N ARG A 92 -8.52 -28.16 -7.86
CA ARG A 92 -8.36 -29.40 -7.10
C ARG A 92 -8.44 -30.56 -8.10
N ARG A 93 -7.31 -31.25 -8.30
CA ARG A 93 -7.24 -32.49 -9.07
C ARG A 93 -8.01 -33.55 -8.30
N VAL A 94 -9.19 -33.94 -8.77
CA VAL A 94 -9.89 -35.13 -8.28
C VAL A 94 -9.24 -36.32 -8.99
N ARG A 95 -8.71 -37.25 -8.19
CA ARG A 95 -8.38 -38.61 -8.63
C ARG A 95 -9.64 -39.46 -8.59
#